data_AF-A0A2H3G729-F1
#
_entry.id   AF-A0A2H3G729-F1
#
_cell.length_a   1.000
_cell.length_b   1.000
_cell.length_c   1.000
_cell.angle_alpha   90.00
_cell.angle_beta   90.00
_cell.angle_gamma   90.00
#
_symmetry.space_group_name_H-M   'P 1'
#
loop_
_entity.id
_entity.type
_entity.pdbx_description
1 polymer ?
#
loop_
_entity_poly.entity_id
_entity_poly.type
_entity_poly.pdbx_seq_one_letter_code
_entity_poly.pdbx_strand_id
1 'polypeptide(L)'
;MLKLEEEIINKAHWWEKVLNTDIVSKWKQEALQMPWASYQHNGDFTSKMADVCFKDLAAKAKIYQQTKLIPVMESSSCVIKSDTLLPNELKQRLRAAAALLEDVPGSQRDWHPGSDEKVLDLVHPSLWPLVFGRSRIISDKHITLDKCLDHCGSGKVIPEPKRPHLRMPDGLRSFTEDNDKRALSLRYQWLPCDVDLAGGRPRIKSYINNLHPVRYKAIYSLIEELIARSLPAWDIVCRSARKEFRPLADGEDYDSGSETSSVFEEGERLNWEWWSETHKINCPEPLEDARYPLDASHFQSEEFFNKVSQIQVIVKMANMHLTPEKLKYDGGSWHV
;
A
#
# COMPACT_ATOMS: atom_id res chain seq x y z
N MET A 1 7.46 19.97 -0.63
CA MET A 1 5.99 20.12 -0.70
C MET A 1 5.24 19.03 0.07
N LEU A 2 5.30 17.75 -0.32
CA LEU A 2 4.60 16.64 0.36
C LEU A 2 4.77 16.61 1.89
N LYS A 3 5.99 16.85 2.38
CA LYS A 3 6.28 16.94 3.82
C LYS A 3 5.44 17.99 4.53
N LEU A 4 5.31 19.19 3.96
CA LEU A 4 4.50 20.28 4.54
C LEU A 4 3.03 19.88 4.58
N GLU A 5 2.49 19.38 3.46
CA GLU A 5 1.09 18.97 3.38
C GLU A 5 0.75 17.90 4.40
N GLU A 6 1.61 16.87 4.53
CA GLU A 6 1.42 15.80 5.51
C GLU A 6 1.42 16.33 6.95
N GLU A 7 2.34 17.25 7.29
CA GLU A 7 2.35 17.88 8.61
C GLU A 7 1.09 18.72 8.90
N ILE A 8 0.57 19.43 7.90
CA ILE A 8 -0.67 20.20 8.04
C ILE A 8 -1.86 19.24 8.24
N ILE A 9 -1.97 18.20 7.42
CA ILE A 9 -3.08 17.23 7.47
C ILE A 9 -3.10 16.46 8.80
N ASN A 10 -1.95 16.26 9.45
CA ASN A 10 -1.89 15.61 10.76
C ASN A 10 -2.31 16.53 11.92
N LYS A 11 -2.57 17.82 11.69
CA LYS A 11 -3.13 18.72 12.70
C LYS A 11 -4.63 18.47 12.87
N ALA A 12 -5.10 18.55 14.12
CA ALA A 12 -6.53 18.50 14.41
C ALA A 12 -7.30 19.61 13.67
N HIS A 13 -8.44 19.27 13.08
CA HIS A 13 -9.30 20.20 12.32
C HIS A 13 -8.58 20.90 11.15
N TRP A 14 -7.58 20.27 10.55
CA TRP A 14 -6.82 20.87 9.45
C TRP A 14 -7.74 21.34 8.30
N TRP A 15 -8.78 20.57 7.96
CA TRP A 15 -9.69 20.84 6.84
C TRP A 15 -10.49 22.15 7.01
N GLU A 16 -10.75 22.57 8.25
CA GLU A 16 -11.35 23.87 8.55
C GLU A 16 -10.29 24.97 8.56
N LYS A 17 -9.13 24.69 9.15
CA LYS A 17 -8.05 25.64 9.34
C LYS A 17 -7.41 26.10 8.03
N VAL A 18 -7.29 25.20 7.05
CA VAL A 18 -6.74 25.54 5.71
C VAL A 18 -7.66 26.45 4.89
N LEU A 19 -8.89 26.69 5.34
CA LEU A 19 -9.82 27.65 4.73
C LEU A 19 -9.76 29.03 5.41
N ASN A 20 -9.05 29.16 6.53
CA ASN A 20 -8.88 30.42 7.25
C ASN A 20 -7.61 31.15 6.76
N THR A 21 -7.80 32.34 6.19
CA THR A 21 -6.72 33.13 5.57
C THR A 21 -5.62 33.53 6.55
N ASP A 22 -5.95 33.83 7.82
CA ASP A 22 -4.98 34.26 8.81
C ASP A 22 -4.10 33.07 9.26
N ILE A 23 -4.72 31.90 9.43
CA ILE A 23 -4.00 30.67 9.78
C ILE A 23 -3.07 30.25 8.63
N VAL A 24 -3.57 30.26 7.40
CA VAL A 24 -2.77 29.92 6.21
C VAL A 24 -1.61 30.91 6.05
N SER A 25 -1.84 32.21 6.20
CA SER A 25 -0.78 33.22 6.14
C SER A 25 0.34 32.93 7.16
N LYS A 26 -0.03 32.59 8.39
CA LYS A 26 0.93 32.21 9.43
C LYS A 26 1.69 30.93 9.07
N TRP A 27 1.00 29.87 8.64
CA TRP A 27 1.65 28.61 8.27
C TRP A 27 2.57 28.74 7.04
N LYS A 28 2.22 29.60 6.06
CA LYS A 28 3.12 29.93 4.95
C LYS A 28 4.40 30.59 5.44
N GLN A 29 4.30 31.55 6.36
CA GLN A 29 5.49 32.19 6.95
C GLN A 29 6.36 31.18 7.71
N GLU A 30 5.75 30.30 8.51
CA GLU A 30 6.46 29.23 9.22
C GLU A 30 7.17 28.29 8.23
N ALA A 31 6.47 27.86 7.16
CA ALA A 31 7.03 26.98 6.15
C ALA A 31 8.23 27.62 5.41
N LEU A 32 8.19 28.92 5.12
CA LEU A 32 9.31 29.62 4.47
C LEU A 32 10.55 29.76 5.37
N GLN A 33 10.39 29.61 6.69
CA GLN A 33 11.49 29.68 7.67
C GLN A 33 12.03 28.30 8.04
N MET A 34 11.40 27.22 7.59
CA MET A 34 11.87 25.88 7.90
C MET A 34 13.23 25.60 7.25
N PRO A 35 14.15 24.90 7.94
CA PRO A 35 15.45 24.53 7.38
C PRO A 35 15.31 23.33 6.43
N TRP A 36 14.70 23.53 5.26
CA TRP A 36 14.41 22.47 4.29
C TRP A 36 15.65 21.70 3.84
N ALA A 37 16.80 22.38 3.74
CA ALA A 37 18.09 21.76 3.43
C ALA A 37 18.56 20.74 4.49
N SER A 38 18.08 20.87 5.74
CA SER A 38 18.33 19.88 6.80
C SER A 38 17.40 18.67 6.71
N TYR A 39 16.24 18.82 6.06
CA TYR A 39 15.29 17.73 5.85
C TYR A 39 15.60 16.94 4.57
N GLN A 40 15.90 17.64 3.48
CA GLN A 40 16.27 17.09 2.19
C GLN A 40 17.55 17.77 1.72
N HIS A 41 18.56 17.01 1.28
CA HIS A 41 19.78 17.59 0.73
C HIS A 41 19.46 18.53 -0.43
N ASN A 42 20.01 19.75 -0.42
CA ASN A 42 19.67 20.84 -1.35
C ASN A 42 18.19 21.24 -1.36
N GLY A 43 17.42 20.89 -0.34
CA GLY A 43 16.00 21.23 -0.22
C GLY A 43 15.77 22.73 -0.14
N ASP A 44 15.03 23.26 -1.10
CA ASP A 44 14.51 24.61 -1.13
C ASP A 44 12.98 24.61 -0.94
N PHE A 45 12.43 25.77 -0.60
CA PHE A 45 10.99 25.93 -0.49
C PHE A 45 10.61 27.39 -0.72
N THR A 46 9.91 27.63 -1.82
CA THR A 46 9.61 28.99 -2.31
C THR A 46 8.21 29.43 -1.89
N SER A 47 7.91 30.72 -2.02
CA SER A 47 6.56 31.23 -1.78
C SER A 47 5.54 30.59 -2.72
N LYS A 48 5.93 30.33 -3.98
CA LYS A 48 5.06 29.68 -4.97
C LYS A 48 4.74 28.24 -4.56
N MET A 49 5.73 27.48 -4.09
CA MET A 49 5.51 26.15 -3.52
C MET A 49 4.54 26.20 -2.34
N ALA A 50 4.68 27.18 -1.44
CA ALA A 50 3.75 27.37 -0.33
C ALA A 50 2.33 27.66 -0.82
N ASP A 51 2.18 28.53 -1.81
CA ASP A 51 0.88 28.87 -2.39
C ASP A 51 0.17 27.65 -3.00
N VAL A 52 0.90 26.83 -3.77
CA VAL A 52 0.37 25.60 -4.36
C VAL A 52 0.02 24.58 -3.28
N CYS A 53 0.88 24.33 -2.30
CA CYS A 53 0.57 23.42 -1.18
C CYS A 53 -0.75 23.79 -0.50
N PHE A 54 -0.99 25.08 -0.21
CA PHE A 54 -2.22 25.50 0.47
C PHE A 54 -3.46 25.50 -0.45
N LYS A 55 -3.28 25.70 -1.76
CA LYS A 55 -4.33 25.49 -2.76
C LYS A 55 -4.74 24.01 -2.81
N ASP A 56 -3.79 23.11 -2.82
CA ASP A 56 -4.01 21.66 -2.82
C ASP A 56 -4.64 21.19 -1.51
N LEU A 57 -4.16 21.67 -0.37
CA LEU A 57 -4.76 21.41 0.93
C LEU A 57 -6.23 21.88 1.01
N ALA A 58 -6.57 23.04 0.44
CA ALA A 58 -7.95 23.50 0.37
C ALA A 58 -8.83 22.61 -0.52
N ALA A 59 -8.29 22.06 -1.62
CA ALA A 59 -8.99 21.07 -2.44
C ALA A 59 -9.17 19.73 -1.68
N LYS A 60 -8.11 19.22 -1.05
CA LYS A 60 -8.14 18.03 -0.19
C LYS A 60 -9.13 18.18 0.97
N ALA A 61 -9.27 19.37 1.56
CA ALA A 61 -10.24 19.63 2.62
C ALA A 61 -11.69 19.41 2.16
N LYS A 62 -12.03 19.84 0.93
CA LYS A 62 -13.36 19.60 0.34
C LYS A 62 -13.62 18.12 0.12
N ILE A 63 -12.62 17.38 -0.39
CA ILE A 63 -12.68 15.92 -0.55
C ILE A 63 -12.93 15.27 0.81
N TYR A 64 -12.09 15.57 1.80
CA TYR A 64 -12.20 15.01 3.14
C TYR A 64 -13.56 15.28 3.79
N GLN A 65 -14.10 16.49 3.64
CA GLN A 65 -15.40 16.82 4.21
C GLN A 65 -16.51 15.90 3.69
N GLN A 66 -16.46 15.53 2.41
CA GLN A 66 -17.47 14.70 1.75
C GLN A 66 -17.22 13.20 1.88
N THR A 67 -15.95 12.76 1.79
CA THR A 67 -15.59 11.34 1.66
C THR A 67 -14.96 10.77 2.93
N LYS A 68 -14.44 11.64 3.80
CA LYS A 68 -13.57 11.30 4.94
C LYS A 68 -12.30 10.53 4.56
N LEU A 69 -11.92 10.59 3.29
CA LEU A 69 -10.67 10.07 2.75
C LEU A 69 -9.74 11.24 2.43
N ILE A 70 -8.45 11.02 2.60
CA ILE A 70 -7.42 12.03 2.39
C ILE A 70 -6.39 11.47 1.42
N PRO A 71 -6.28 12.04 0.22
CA PRO A 71 -5.15 11.79 -0.64
C PRO A 71 -3.89 12.41 -0.03
N VAL A 72 -2.88 11.56 0.22
CA VAL A 72 -1.57 11.96 0.78
C VAL A 72 -0.51 12.10 -0.31
N MET A 73 -0.53 11.20 -1.30
CA MET A 73 0.36 11.22 -2.46
C MET A 73 -0.48 10.92 -3.71
N GLU A 74 -0.37 11.78 -4.73
CA GLU A 74 -1.17 11.71 -5.98
C GLU A 74 -0.30 11.98 -7.22
N SER A 75 0.94 11.47 -7.22
CA SER A 75 1.87 11.64 -8.35
C SER A 75 2.00 10.36 -9.17
N SER A 76 3.20 9.78 -9.25
CA SER A 76 3.46 8.47 -9.88
C SER A 76 2.95 7.29 -9.04
N SER A 77 2.61 7.54 -7.78
CA SER A 77 2.07 6.59 -6.81
C SER A 77 0.90 7.23 -6.05
N CYS A 78 -0.04 6.42 -5.57
CA CYS A 78 -1.18 6.90 -4.81
C CYS A 78 -1.26 6.31 -3.41
N VAL A 79 -1.45 7.18 -2.42
CA VAL A 79 -1.70 6.79 -1.03
C VAL A 79 -2.91 7.56 -0.51
N ILE A 80 -3.89 6.81 0.00
CA ILE A 80 -5.09 7.36 0.65
C ILE A 80 -5.06 7.00 2.13
N LYS A 81 -5.33 7.97 3.01
CA LYS A 81 -5.50 7.77 4.46
C LYS A 81 -6.89 8.18 4.95
N SER A 82 -7.29 7.67 6.10
CA SER A 82 -8.52 8.07 6.79
C SER A 82 -8.46 7.76 8.29
N ASP A 83 -8.86 8.73 9.11
CA ASP A 83 -8.94 8.56 10.57
C ASP A 83 -10.31 8.04 11.05
N THR A 84 -11.31 8.06 10.17
CA THR A 84 -12.72 7.81 10.53
C THR A 84 -13.32 6.60 9.83
N LEU A 85 -12.58 6.00 8.86
CA LEU A 85 -13.03 4.84 8.10
C LEU A 85 -13.47 3.67 8.98
N LEU A 86 -12.79 3.50 10.13
CA LEU A 86 -13.04 2.47 11.11
C LEU A 86 -13.70 3.08 12.37
N PRO A 87 -15.03 2.90 12.56
CA PRO A 87 -15.70 3.30 13.79
C PRO A 87 -15.13 2.59 15.02
N ASN A 88 -15.32 3.18 16.20
CA ASN A 88 -14.81 2.63 17.46
C ASN A 88 -15.30 1.19 17.73
N GLU A 89 -16.56 0.90 17.40
CA GLU A 89 -17.11 -0.46 17.52
C GLU A 89 -16.37 -1.46 16.64
N LEU A 90 -16.05 -1.10 15.39
CA LEU A 90 -15.29 -1.96 14.48
C LEU A 90 -13.86 -2.16 14.98
N LYS A 91 -13.22 -1.12 15.52
CA LYS A 91 -11.89 -1.23 16.18
C LYS A 91 -11.93 -2.17 17.39
N GLN A 92 -12.99 -2.15 18.19
CA GLN A 92 -13.15 -3.07 19.32
C GLN A 92 -13.34 -4.52 18.85
N ARG A 93 -14.16 -4.76 17.83
CA ARG A 93 -14.31 -6.09 17.21
C ARG A 93 -13.00 -6.61 16.63
N LEU A 94 -12.17 -5.76 16.02
CA LEU A 94 -10.83 -6.13 15.54
C LEU A 94 -9.90 -6.53 16.68
N ARG A 95 -9.89 -5.79 17.78
CA ARG A 95 -9.10 -6.14 18.97
C ARG A 95 -9.53 -7.47 19.57
N ALA A 96 -10.83 -7.72 19.66
CA ALA A 96 -11.36 -8.99 20.15
C ALA A 96 -10.99 -10.16 19.21
N ALA A 97 -11.07 -9.96 17.89
CA ALA A 97 -10.64 -10.94 16.90
C ALA A 97 -9.14 -11.25 17.00
N ALA A 98 -8.31 -10.22 17.17
CA ALA A 98 -6.87 -10.40 17.37
C ALA A 98 -6.57 -11.19 18.65
N ALA A 99 -7.20 -10.85 19.78
CA ALA A 99 -7.03 -11.56 21.04
C ALA A 99 -7.40 -13.06 20.94
N LEU A 100 -8.43 -13.40 20.16
CA LEU A 100 -8.80 -14.80 19.89
C LEU A 100 -7.74 -15.57 19.09
N LEU A 101 -7.02 -14.88 18.20
CA LEU A 101 -5.93 -15.48 17.40
C LEU A 101 -4.62 -15.57 18.20
N GLU A 102 -4.42 -14.67 19.17
CA GLU A 102 -3.27 -14.67 20.08
C GLU A 102 -3.34 -15.77 21.16
N ASP A 103 -4.54 -16.27 21.46
CA ASP A 103 -4.80 -17.27 22.48
C ASP A 103 -4.39 -18.68 22.04
N VAL A 104 -3.07 -18.84 21.86
CA VAL A 104 -2.38 -20.10 21.58
C VAL A 104 -1.30 -20.34 22.64
N PRO A 105 -0.92 -21.62 22.90
CA PRO A 105 0.21 -21.91 23.77
C PRO A 105 1.46 -21.13 23.36
N GLY A 106 2.28 -20.72 24.32
CA GLY A 106 3.46 -19.89 24.03
C GLY A 106 4.41 -20.48 22.99
N SER A 107 4.54 -21.81 22.94
CA SER A 107 5.33 -22.54 21.93
C SER A 107 4.76 -22.52 20.51
N GLN A 108 3.51 -22.08 20.34
CA GLN A 108 2.82 -21.96 19.05
C GLN A 108 2.69 -20.50 18.60
N ARG A 109 3.22 -19.54 19.37
CA ARG A 109 3.26 -18.13 18.96
C ARG A 109 4.25 -17.95 17.82
N ASP A 110 3.75 -17.47 16.69
CA ASP A 110 4.55 -17.21 15.49
C ASP A 110 5.17 -15.82 15.55
N TRP A 111 6.31 -15.71 16.22
CA TRP A 111 7.05 -14.45 16.27
C TRP A 111 7.70 -14.16 14.92
N HIS A 112 7.45 -12.97 14.39
CA HIS A 112 7.98 -12.54 13.11
C HIS A 112 9.52 -12.63 13.11
N PRO A 113 10.13 -13.29 12.11
CA PRO A 113 11.58 -13.43 12.04
C PRO A 113 12.30 -12.07 12.09
N GLY A 114 13.37 -11.99 12.88
CA GLY A 114 14.16 -10.76 13.01
C GLY A 114 13.49 -9.63 13.79
N SER A 115 12.28 -9.83 14.34
CA SER A 115 11.60 -8.82 15.16
C SER A 115 12.08 -8.76 16.61
N ASP A 116 12.89 -9.74 17.05
CA ASP A 116 13.25 -9.94 18.46
C ASP A 116 11.98 -10.03 19.34
N GLU A 117 11.05 -10.89 18.95
CA GLU A 117 9.77 -11.14 19.64
C GLU A 117 8.94 -9.86 19.89
N LYS A 118 9.04 -8.86 19.00
CA LYS A 118 8.23 -7.63 19.06
C LYS A 118 7.03 -7.66 18.14
N VAL A 119 6.98 -8.57 17.17
CA VAL A 119 5.87 -8.68 16.22
C VAL A 119 5.37 -10.11 16.21
N LEU A 120 4.11 -10.31 16.58
CA LEU A 120 3.45 -11.60 16.58
C LEU A 120 2.54 -11.70 15.36
N ASP A 121 2.83 -12.65 14.47
CA ASP A 121 2.05 -12.93 13.28
C ASP A 121 0.79 -13.74 13.65
N LEU A 122 -0.40 -13.20 13.36
CA LEU A 122 -1.69 -13.84 13.67
C LEU A 122 -2.29 -14.51 12.44
N VAL A 123 -2.26 -13.79 11.31
CA VAL A 123 -2.59 -14.28 9.99
C VAL A 123 -1.45 -13.86 9.08
N HIS A 124 -0.73 -14.80 8.49
CA HIS A 124 0.43 -14.48 7.69
C HIS A 124 0.48 -15.31 6.40
N PRO A 125 0.66 -14.69 5.22
CA PRO A 125 0.64 -15.39 3.95
C PRO A 125 1.81 -16.36 3.75
N SER A 126 2.88 -16.23 4.53
CA SER A 126 4.04 -17.14 4.49
C SER A 126 3.92 -18.39 5.37
N LEU A 127 2.88 -18.55 6.19
CA LEU A 127 2.75 -19.73 7.08
C LEU A 127 2.44 -21.01 6.31
N TRP A 128 1.44 -20.98 5.43
CA TRP A 128 1.09 -22.13 4.56
C TRP A 128 1.03 -21.74 3.08
N PRO A 129 2.15 -21.29 2.49
CA PRO A 129 2.21 -20.98 1.08
C PRO A 129 2.06 -22.25 0.25
N LEU A 130 1.71 -22.08 -1.02
CA LEU A 130 1.87 -23.16 -1.99
C LEU A 130 3.37 -23.41 -2.18
N VAL A 131 3.80 -24.66 -2.10
CA VAL A 131 5.17 -25.10 -2.36
C VAL A 131 5.15 -26.04 -3.55
N PHE A 132 5.82 -25.66 -4.64
CA PHE A 132 5.87 -26.49 -5.83
C PHE A 132 6.60 -27.82 -5.55
N GLY A 133 6.16 -28.91 -6.19
CA GLY A 133 6.68 -30.25 -5.92
C GLY A 133 6.19 -30.88 -4.60
N ARG A 134 5.43 -30.16 -3.77
CA ARG A 134 4.95 -30.65 -2.46
C ARG A 134 3.45 -30.44 -2.25
N SER A 135 2.95 -29.22 -2.49
CA SER A 135 1.54 -28.88 -2.29
C SER A 135 0.64 -29.60 -3.29
N ARG A 136 -0.59 -29.89 -2.89
CA ARG A 136 -1.59 -30.53 -3.73
C ARG A 136 -2.56 -29.50 -4.31
N ILE A 137 -2.98 -29.70 -5.54
CA ILE A 137 -3.98 -28.88 -6.23
C ILE A 137 -5.11 -29.75 -6.77
N ILE A 138 -6.27 -29.12 -6.88
CA ILE A 138 -7.47 -29.65 -7.54
C ILE A 138 -7.72 -28.71 -8.72
N SER A 139 -7.51 -29.20 -9.94
CA SER A 139 -7.53 -28.37 -11.16
C SER A 139 -8.81 -28.52 -11.98
N ASP A 140 -9.62 -29.53 -11.67
CA ASP A 140 -10.79 -29.95 -12.44
C ASP A 140 -12.11 -29.39 -11.89
N LYS A 141 -12.09 -28.77 -10.71
CA LYS A 141 -13.26 -28.15 -10.09
C LYS A 141 -12.90 -27.00 -9.17
N HIS A 142 -13.85 -26.09 -9.03
CA HIS A 142 -13.77 -24.99 -8.06
C HIS A 142 -14.22 -25.46 -6.67
N ILE A 143 -13.43 -25.15 -5.64
CA ILE A 143 -13.72 -25.50 -4.24
C ILE A 143 -14.20 -24.26 -3.50
N THR A 144 -15.41 -24.34 -2.94
CA THR A 144 -15.99 -23.24 -2.17
C THR A 144 -15.52 -23.24 -0.72
N LEU A 145 -15.60 -22.09 -0.05
CA LEU A 145 -15.20 -21.91 1.36
C LEU A 145 -15.88 -22.90 2.32
N ASP A 146 -17.14 -23.25 2.09
CA ASP A 146 -17.90 -24.19 2.92
C ASP A 146 -17.47 -25.65 2.73
N LYS A 147 -16.88 -25.98 1.58
CA LYS A 147 -16.44 -27.34 1.22
C LYS A 147 -14.92 -27.52 1.24
N CYS A 148 -14.16 -26.48 1.58
CA CYS A 148 -12.71 -26.54 1.45
C CYS A 148 -12.08 -27.58 2.40
N LEU A 149 -12.67 -27.78 3.59
CA LEU A 149 -12.19 -28.76 4.58
C LEU A 149 -12.42 -30.21 4.12
N ASP A 150 -13.50 -30.49 3.40
CA ASP A 150 -13.80 -31.82 2.85
C ASP A 150 -12.77 -32.28 1.82
N HIS A 151 -12.01 -31.32 1.27
CA HIS A 151 -11.00 -31.54 0.24
C HIS A 151 -9.56 -31.45 0.77
N CYS A 152 -9.36 -31.28 2.07
CA CYS A 152 -8.03 -31.30 2.70
C CYS A 152 -7.27 -32.60 2.34
N GLY A 153 -6.05 -32.44 1.82
CA GLY A 153 -5.19 -33.56 1.43
C GLY A 153 -5.54 -34.24 0.10
N SER A 154 -6.65 -33.87 -0.54
CA SER A 154 -7.04 -34.39 -1.86
C SER A 154 -6.29 -33.70 -3.01
N GLY A 155 -6.51 -34.17 -4.24
CA GLY A 155 -5.85 -33.62 -5.44
C GLY A 155 -4.46 -34.22 -5.71
N LYS A 156 -3.78 -33.65 -6.71
CA LYS A 156 -2.47 -34.10 -7.19
C LYS A 156 -1.39 -33.11 -6.76
N VAL A 157 -0.18 -33.61 -6.52
CA VAL A 157 0.97 -32.73 -6.24
C VAL A 157 1.21 -31.83 -7.46
N ILE A 158 1.30 -30.52 -7.24
CA ILE A 158 1.63 -29.58 -8.30
C ILE A 158 3.11 -29.76 -8.67
N PRO A 159 3.45 -29.97 -9.95
CA PRO A 159 4.84 -30.13 -10.36
C PRO A 159 5.61 -28.81 -10.20
N GLU A 160 6.94 -28.90 -10.15
CA GLU A 160 7.80 -27.72 -10.24
C GLU A 160 7.59 -27.02 -11.59
N PRO A 161 7.29 -25.71 -11.59
CA PRO A 161 7.05 -24.99 -12.82
C PRO A 161 8.38 -24.82 -13.57
N LYS A 162 8.33 -25.00 -14.90
CA LYS A 162 9.42 -24.50 -15.74
C LYS A 162 9.42 -22.99 -15.68
N ARG A 163 10.62 -22.39 -15.72
CA ARG A 163 10.74 -20.93 -15.78
C ARG A 163 9.97 -20.41 -17.01
N PRO A 164 9.00 -19.49 -16.82
CA PRO A 164 8.28 -18.92 -17.95
C PRO A 164 9.21 -17.99 -18.74
N HIS A 165 9.00 -17.92 -20.05
CA HIS A 165 9.56 -16.84 -20.87
C HIS A 165 8.66 -15.62 -20.69
N LEU A 166 9.09 -14.65 -19.88
CA LEU A 166 8.36 -13.40 -19.72
C LEU A 166 8.54 -12.55 -20.98
N ARG A 167 7.42 -12.10 -21.57
CA ARG A 167 7.42 -11.13 -22.67
C ARG A 167 6.78 -9.84 -22.18
N MET A 168 7.46 -8.72 -22.39
CA MET A 168 6.89 -7.41 -22.12
C MET A 168 5.71 -7.13 -23.07
N PRO A 169 4.63 -6.47 -22.60
CA PRO A 169 3.45 -6.16 -23.41
C PRO A 169 3.72 -5.32 -24.67
N ASP A 170 4.86 -4.64 -24.74
CA ASP A 170 5.20 -3.61 -25.73
C ASP A 170 6.47 -3.91 -26.55
N GLY A 171 7.07 -5.11 -26.40
CA GLY A 171 8.25 -5.49 -27.18
C GLY A 171 9.54 -4.75 -26.80
N LEU A 172 9.52 -3.89 -25.77
CA LEU A 172 10.72 -3.31 -25.19
C LEU A 172 11.56 -4.40 -24.51
N ARG A 173 12.84 -4.48 -24.86
CA ARG A 173 13.81 -5.27 -24.10
C ARG A 173 14.26 -4.44 -22.90
N SER A 174 13.83 -4.81 -21.69
CA SER A 174 14.78 -5.04 -20.59
C SER A 174 14.05 -5.54 -19.32
N PHE A 175 13.80 -6.84 -19.27
CA PHE A 175 14.21 -7.58 -18.09
C PHE A 175 15.45 -8.35 -18.54
N THR A 176 16.62 -8.02 -18.00
CA THR A 176 17.80 -8.87 -18.19
C THR A 176 17.46 -10.27 -17.65
N GLU A 177 18.11 -11.33 -18.17
CA GLU A 177 17.92 -12.69 -17.65
C GLU A 177 18.05 -12.78 -16.12
N ASP A 178 18.79 -11.86 -15.50
CA ASP A 178 18.96 -11.74 -14.04
C ASP A 178 17.78 -11.08 -13.31
N ASN A 179 17.08 -10.12 -13.91
CA ASN A 179 15.86 -9.55 -13.32
C ASN A 179 14.67 -10.52 -13.44
N ASP A 180 14.61 -11.29 -14.53
CA ASP A 180 13.65 -12.40 -14.71
C ASP A 180 13.79 -13.49 -13.63
N LYS A 181 14.99 -13.73 -13.09
CA LYS A 181 15.19 -14.74 -12.02
C LYS A 181 14.54 -14.32 -10.70
N ARG A 182 14.35 -13.02 -10.47
CA ARG A 182 13.90 -12.45 -9.17
C ARG A 182 12.40 -12.18 -9.14
N ALA A 183 11.78 -11.91 -10.28
CA ALA A 183 10.38 -11.52 -10.36
C ALA A 183 9.39 -12.65 -10.01
N LEU A 184 9.77 -13.91 -10.27
CA LEU A 184 8.92 -15.07 -10.03
C LEU A 184 9.64 -16.16 -9.23
N SER A 185 9.04 -16.54 -8.10
CA SER A 185 9.48 -17.70 -7.33
C SER A 185 9.03 -18.99 -8.01
N LEU A 186 9.99 -19.88 -8.32
CA LEU A 186 9.72 -21.24 -8.79
C LEU A 186 9.57 -22.24 -7.64
N ARG A 187 9.70 -21.78 -6.39
CA ARG A 187 9.71 -22.64 -5.20
C ARG A 187 8.38 -22.61 -4.45
N TYR A 188 7.79 -21.42 -4.34
CA TYR A 188 6.58 -21.22 -3.57
C TYR A 188 5.82 -19.97 -4.02
N GLN A 189 4.53 -19.92 -3.68
CA GLN A 189 3.63 -18.81 -3.97
C GLN A 189 2.71 -18.55 -2.78
N TRP A 190 2.50 -17.28 -2.43
CA TRP A 190 1.44 -16.90 -1.49
C TRP A 190 0.06 -17.16 -2.08
N LEU A 191 -0.88 -17.58 -1.23
CA LEU A 191 -2.22 -17.95 -1.63
C LEU A 191 -3.19 -16.84 -1.23
N PRO A 192 -3.66 -16.01 -2.19
CA PRO A 192 -4.71 -15.06 -1.91
C PRO A 192 -6.05 -15.79 -1.72
N CYS A 193 -6.97 -15.13 -1.02
CA CYS A 193 -8.38 -15.54 -1.00
C CYS A 193 -9.15 -14.78 -2.09
N ASP A 194 -10.16 -15.43 -2.63
CA ASP A 194 -11.06 -14.88 -3.63
C ASP A 194 -12.19 -14.13 -2.94
N VAL A 195 -12.48 -12.93 -3.41
CA VAL A 195 -13.53 -12.07 -2.89
C VAL A 195 -14.46 -11.66 -4.02
N ASP A 196 -15.70 -12.09 -3.92
CA ASP A 196 -16.78 -11.74 -4.84
C ASP A 196 -17.33 -10.35 -4.50
N LEU A 197 -17.45 -9.50 -5.52
CA LEU A 197 -17.95 -8.13 -5.42
C LEU A 197 -19.32 -7.96 -6.06
N ALA A 198 -19.81 -8.95 -6.84
CA ALA A 198 -21.05 -8.81 -7.63
C ALA A 198 -22.32 -8.70 -6.77
N GLY A 199 -22.29 -9.18 -5.52
CA GLY A 199 -23.43 -9.19 -4.60
C GLY A 199 -23.71 -7.88 -3.85
N GLY A 200 -23.10 -6.76 -4.24
CA GLY A 200 -23.23 -5.46 -3.58
C GLY A 200 -22.50 -5.32 -2.23
N ARG A 201 -22.05 -6.43 -1.64
CA ARG A 201 -21.11 -6.46 -0.52
C ARG A 201 -20.03 -7.51 -0.79
N PRO A 202 -18.75 -7.23 -0.46
CA PRO A 202 -17.66 -8.18 -0.62
C PRO A 202 -17.92 -9.48 0.14
N ARG A 203 -17.76 -10.62 -0.53
CA ARG A 203 -17.91 -11.94 0.08
C ARG A 203 -16.69 -12.81 -0.19
N ILE A 204 -16.05 -13.30 0.87
CA ILE A 204 -14.91 -14.21 0.74
C ILE A 204 -15.42 -15.59 0.30
N LYS A 205 -14.87 -16.13 -0.79
CA LYS A 205 -15.32 -17.38 -1.45
C LYS A 205 -14.34 -18.53 -1.29
N SER A 206 -13.08 -18.25 -1.01
CA SER A 206 -12.05 -19.25 -0.74
C SER A 206 -11.34 -18.98 0.59
N TYR A 207 -10.61 -19.96 1.09
CA TYR A 207 -10.02 -19.87 2.44
C TYR A 207 -8.95 -18.76 2.51
N ILE A 208 -8.85 -18.10 3.67
CA ILE A 208 -7.73 -17.22 4.00
C ILE A 208 -6.60 -18.08 4.57
N ASN A 209 -5.39 -17.88 4.07
CA ASN A 209 -4.21 -18.60 4.54
C ASN A 209 -4.04 -18.51 6.07
N ASN A 210 -3.80 -19.64 6.73
CA ASN A 210 -3.70 -19.79 8.19
C ASN A 210 -4.96 -19.42 9.00
N LEU A 211 -6.12 -19.18 8.39
CA LEU A 211 -7.34 -18.79 9.10
C LEU A 211 -8.46 -19.84 8.91
N HIS A 212 -8.68 -20.67 9.94
CA HIS A 212 -9.67 -21.75 9.89
C HIS A 212 -11.12 -21.22 9.66
N PRO A 213 -11.81 -21.63 8.57
CA PRO A 213 -13.06 -21.01 8.13
C PRO A 213 -14.28 -21.25 9.02
N VAL A 214 -14.32 -22.39 9.73
CA VAL A 214 -15.39 -22.69 10.71
C VAL A 214 -15.12 -22.04 12.07
N ARG A 215 -13.96 -22.32 12.68
CA ARG A 215 -13.56 -21.79 13.99
C ARG A 215 -13.55 -20.25 14.03
N TYR A 216 -13.09 -19.61 12.96
CA TYR A 216 -12.95 -18.15 12.89
C TYR A 216 -13.93 -17.50 11.91
N LYS A 217 -15.12 -18.09 11.72
CA LYS A 217 -16.14 -17.59 10.80
C LYS A 217 -16.47 -16.10 10.99
N ALA A 218 -16.51 -15.64 12.25
CA ALA A 218 -16.76 -14.23 12.57
C ALA A 218 -15.65 -13.29 12.06
N ILE A 219 -14.40 -13.76 12.03
CA ILE A 219 -13.25 -12.99 11.53
C ILE A 219 -13.33 -12.84 10.00
N TYR A 220 -13.82 -13.85 9.27
CA TYR A 220 -14.09 -13.71 7.83
C TYR A 220 -15.09 -12.58 7.55
N SER A 221 -16.23 -12.56 8.25
CA SER A 221 -17.22 -11.49 8.09
C SER A 221 -16.69 -10.11 8.50
N LEU A 222 -15.81 -10.06 9.49
CA LEU A 222 -15.12 -8.83 9.88
C LEU A 222 -14.19 -8.32 8.77
N ILE A 223 -13.43 -9.21 8.12
CA ILE A 223 -12.57 -8.88 6.98
C ILE A 223 -13.40 -8.43 5.77
N GLU A 224 -14.53 -9.09 5.49
CA GLU A 224 -15.48 -8.66 4.44
C GLU A 224 -15.94 -7.20 4.68
N GLU A 225 -16.27 -6.83 5.93
CA GLU A 225 -16.63 -5.46 6.28
C GLU A 225 -15.46 -4.47 6.09
N LEU A 226 -14.23 -4.86 6.43
CA LEU A 226 -13.05 -4.04 6.21
C LEU A 226 -12.77 -3.80 4.72
N ILE A 227 -12.91 -4.84 3.91
CA ILE A 227 -12.77 -4.74 2.45
C ILE A 227 -13.83 -3.77 1.93
N ALA A 228 -15.10 -3.95 2.33
CA ALA A 228 -16.20 -3.09 1.88
C ALA A 228 -15.94 -1.61 2.14
N ARG A 229 -15.44 -1.28 3.33
CA ARG A 229 -15.09 0.10 3.71
C ARG A 229 -13.87 0.62 2.96
N SER A 230 -12.94 -0.25 2.57
CA SER A 230 -11.69 0.14 1.89
C SER A 230 -11.86 0.30 0.38
N LEU A 231 -12.89 -0.29 -0.23
CA LEU A 231 -13.12 -0.25 -1.68
C LEU A 231 -13.06 1.16 -2.31
N PRO A 232 -13.68 2.23 -1.76
CA PRO A 232 -13.58 3.56 -2.36
C PRO A 232 -12.13 4.09 -2.42
N ALA A 233 -11.33 3.80 -1.39
CA ALA A 233 -9.91 4.20 -1.37
C ALA A 233 -9.08 3.34 -2.34
N TRP A 234 -9.32 2.03 -2.38
CA TRP A 234 -8.65 1.11 -3.30
C TRP A 234 -8.96 1.44 -4.76
N ASP A 235 -10.19 1.86 -5.05
CA ASP A 235 -10.62 2.22 -6.41
C ASP A 235 -9.74 3.35 -6.99
N ILE A 236 -9.47 4.39 -6.18
CA ILE A 236 -8.57 5.49 -6.52
C ILE A 236 -7.13 4.99 -6.72
N VAL A 237 -6.62 4.20 -5.77
CA VAL A 237 -5.24 3.67 -5.84
C VAL A 237 -5.04 2.79 -7.08
N CYS A 238 -6.03 1.97 -7.44
CA CYS A 238 -5.97 1.14 -8.64
C CYS A 238 -6.09 1.96 -9.94
N ARG A 239 -6.84 3.07 -9.93
CA ARG A 239 -6.93 3.98 -11.08
C ARG A 239 -5.70 4.84 -11.26
N SER A 240 -5.02 5.26 -10.19
CA SER A 240 -3.79 6.06 -10.30
C SER A 240 -2.65 5.33 -11.01
N ALA A 241 -2.69 4.00 -11.04
CA ALA A 241 -1.76 3.20 -11.81
C ALA A 241 -1.98 3.30 -13.33
N ARG A 242 -3.16 3.77 -13.79
CA ARG A 242 -3.46 3.97 -15.21
C ARG A 242 -2.82 5.25 -15.72
N LYS A 243 -2.31 5.22 -16.96
CA LYS A 243 -1.67 6.37 -17.62
C LYS A 243 -2.56 7.63 -17.63
N GLU A 244 -3.88 7.44 -17.72
CA GLU A 244 -4.90 8.50 -17.75
C GLU A 244 -4.98 9.34 -16.46
N PHE A 245 -4.52 8.81 -15.32
CA PHE A 245 -4.50 9.51 -14.02
C PHE A 245 -3.12 10.07 -13.67
N ARG A 246 -2.11 9.83 -14.50
CA ARG A 246 -0.83 10.51 -14.35
C ARG A 246 -1.00 11.89 -14.98
N PRO A 247 -0.73 13.00 -14.27
CA PRO A 247 -0.55 14.28 -14.92
C PRO A 247 0.54 14.06 -15.96
N LEU A 248 0.17 14.07 -17.24
CA LEU A 248 1.14 14.20 -18.32
C LEU A 248 1.72 15.59 -18.11
N ALA A 249 2.90 15.67 -17.52
CA ALA A 249 3.77 16.79 -17.81
C ALA A 249 4.05 16.67 -19.31
N ASP A 250 3.31 17.43 -20.11
CA ASP A 250 3.60 17.58 -21.53
C ASP A 250 5.06 18.01 -21.67
N GLY A 251 5.93 17.09 -22.09
CA GLY A 251 7.28 17.40 -22.54
C GLY A 251 8.45 17.02 -21.63
N GLU A 252 8.27 16.29 -20.53
CA GLU A 252 9.42 15.70 -19.82
C GLU A 252 9.58 14.24 -20.21
N ASP A 253 10.31 14.02 -21.32
CA ASP A 253 11.16 12.84 -21.46
C ASP A 253 12.13 12.87 -20.27
N TYR A 254 11.69 12.35 -19.12
CA TYR A 254 12.62 11.73 -18.21
C TYR A 254 13.20 10.57 -18.99
N ASP A 255 14.34 10.81 -19.64
CA ASP A 255 15.28 9.77 -19.99
C ASP A 255 15.63 9.09 -18.68
N SER A 256 14.81 8.12 -18.29
CA SER A 256 15.13 7.17 -17.24
C SER A 256 16.22 6.31 -17.85
N GLY A 257 17.44 6.85 -17.87
CA GLY A 257 18.65 6.12 -18.18
C GLY A 257 18.56 4.81 -17.44
N SER A 258 18.56 3.73 -18.21
CA SER A 258 18.36 2.38 -17.70
C SER A 258 19.58 2.00 -16.86
N GLU A 259 19.58 2.35 -15.58
CA GLU A 259 20.59 1.89 -14.65
C GLU A 259 19.92 1.09 -13.54
N THR A 260 19.54 -0.14 -13.91
CA THR A 260 19.40 -1.20 -12.93
C THR A 260 20.58 -2.16 -13.08
N SER A 261 21.68 -1.86 -12.39
CA SER A 261 22.67 -2.88 -12.03
C SER A 261 22.88 -2.81 -10.53
N SER A 262 22.30 -3.79 -9.82
CA SER A 262 22.46 -3.94 -8.38
C SER A 262 23.82 -4.57 -8.07
N VAL A 263 24.88 -3.76 -8.14
CA VAL A 263 26.12 -3.91 -7.36
C VAL A 263 26.60 -2.48 -7.11
N PHE A 264 26.21 -1.88 -5.99
CA PHE A 264 26.78 -0.59 -5.58
C PHE A 264 28.24 -0.85 -5.15
N GLU A 265 29.16 -0.86 -6.10
CA GLU A 265 30.58 -0.75 -5.81
C GLU A 265 30.83 0.64 -5.18
N GLU A 266 31.76 0.71 -4.24
CA GLU A 266 32.09 1.95 -3.51
C GLU A 266 32.41 3.12 -4.47
N GLY A 267 32.93 2.81 -5.67
CA GLY A 267 33.17 3.76 -6.74
C GLY A 267 31.90 4.43 -7.29
N GLU A 268 30.79 3.71 -7.46
CA GLU A 268 29.54 4.32 -7.93
C GLU A 268 28.88 5.18 -6.86
N ARG A 269 28.99 4.79 -5.58
CA ARG A 269 28.54 5.64 -4.46
C ARG A 269 29.30 6.97 -4.44
N LEU A 270 30.63 6.92 -4.54
CA LEU A 270 31.46 8.13 -4.59
C LEU A 270 31.17 8.97 -5.84
N ASN A 271 30.88 8.32 -6.97
CA ASN A 271 30.51 9.02 -8.20
C ASN A 271 29.14 9.68 -8.10
N TRP A 272 28.17 9.03 -7.45
CA TRP A 272 26.84 9.60 -7.16
C TRP A 272 26.92 10.74 -6.14
N GLU A 273 27.74 10.59 -5.09
CA GLU A 273 28.01 11.65 -4.11
C GLU A 273 28.65 12.86 -4.80
N TRP A 274 29.70 12.66 -5.60
CA TRP A 274 30.31 13.72 -6.40
C TRP A 274 29.31 14.36 -7.35
N TRP A 275 28.51 13.55 -8.06
CA TRP A 275 27.50 14.04 -8.99
C TRP A 275 26.45 14.90 -8.28
N SER A 276 25.91 14.42 -7.16
CA SER A 276 24.93 15.15 -6.33
C SER A 276 25.49 16.44 -5.73
N GLU A 277 26.78 16.46 -5.36
CA GLU A 277 27.45 17.65 -4.82
C GLU A 277 27.76 18.70 -5.89
N THR A 278 28.09 18.26 -7.12
CA THR A 278 28.50 19.14 -8.22
C THR A 278 27.38 19.56 -9.15
N HIS A 279 26.30 18.77 -9.25
CA HIS A 279 25.16 19.01 -10.11
C HIS A 279 23.92 19.28 -9.25
N LYS A 280 23.76 20.56 -8.87
CA LYS A 280 22.52 21.01 -8.23
C LYS A 280 21.33 20.70 -9.14
N ILE A 281 20.45 19.83 -8.68
CA ILE A 281 19.17 19.56 -9.34
C ILE A 281 18.36 20.85 -9.28
N ASN A 282 18.14 21.47 -10.44
CA ASN A 282 17.22 22.59 -10.57
C ASN A 282 15.80 22.03 -10.62
N CYS A 283 15.12 21.99 -9.48
CA CYS A 283 13.69 21.67 -9.43
C CYS A 283 12.91 22.88 -9.99
N PRO A 284 12.06 22.70 -11.03
CA PRO A 284 11.25 23.79 -11.54
C PRO A 284 10.25 24.26 -10.48
N GLU A 285 9.96 25.56 -10.50
CA GLU A 285 8.84 26.11 -9.72
C GLU A 285 7.52 25.48 -10.18
N PRO A 286 6.55 25.28 -9.28
CA PRO A 286 5.27 24.70 -9.67
C PRO A 286 4.52 25.66 -10.60
N LEU A 287 3.78 25.07 -11.55
CA LEU A 287 2.97 25.82 -12.52
C LEU A 287 1.83 26.57 -11.81
N GLU A 288 1.65 27.85 -12.13
CA GLU A 288 0.68 28.73 -11.46
C GLU A 288 -0.79 28.30 -11.71
N ASP A 289 -1.06 27.70 -12.87
CA ASP A 289 -2.37 27.21 -13.30
C ASP A 289 -2.62 25.73 -12.99
N ALA A 290 -1.66 25.05 -12.34
CA ALA A 290 -1.83 23.65 -11.93
C ALA A 290 -3.11 23.48 -11.11
N ARG A 291 -3.98 22.57 -11.57
CA ARG A 291 -5.21 22.20 -10.87
C ARG A 291 -4.97 20.92 -10.08
N TYR A 292 -5.53 20.88 -8.88
CA TYR A 292 -5.54 19.66 -8.10
C TYR A 292 -6.33 18.58 -8.87
N PRO A 293 -5.76 17.37 -9.09
CA PRO A 293 -6.28 16.43 -10.08
C PRO A 293 -7.50 15.63 -9.60
N LEU A 294 -7.83 15.69 -8.31
CA LEU A 294 -8.93 14.93 -7.72
C LEU A 294 -10.00 15.86 -7.16
N ASP A 295 -11.22 15.34 -7.14
CA ASP A 295 -12.33 15.89 -6.38
C ASP A 295 -13.13 14.75 -5.71
N ALA A 296 -14.14 15.11 -4.92
CA ALA A 296 -14.92 14.13 -4.17
C ALA A 296 -15.71 13.14 -5.04
N SER A 297 -16.07 13.52 -6.27
CA SER A 297 -16.81 12.64 -7.19
C SER A 297 -15.98 11.45 -7.65
N HIS A 298 -14.65 11.58 -7.65
CA HIS A 298 -13.74 10.48 -7.95
C HIS A 298 -13.82 9.37 -6.91
N PHE A 299 -14.23 9.61 -5.65
CA PHE A 299 -14.24 8.60 -4.59
C PHE A 299 -15.51 7.73 -4.58
N GLN A 300 -16.22 7.66 -5.71
CA GLN A 300 -17.31 6.72 -5.90
C GLN A 300 -16.73 5.32 -6.12
N SER A 301 -17.14 4.33 -5.33
CA SER A 301 -16.51 3.00 -5.16
C SER A 301 -16.63 2.03 -6.35
N GLU A 302 -16.75 2.57 -7.55
CA GLU A 302 -17.43 1.90 -8.64
C GLU A 302 -16.70 2.02 -9.97
N GLU A 303 -15.73 2.91 -10.15
CA GLU A 303 -15.16 3.11 -11.49
C GLU A 303 -14.21 1.97 -11.92
N PHE A 304 -13.29 1.57 -11.04
CA PHE A 304 -12.39 0.44 -11.27
C PHE A 304 -13.11 -0.89 -11.05
N PHE A 305 -13.84 -1.00 -9.93
CA PHE A 305 -14.43 -2.27 -9.51
C PHE A 305 -15.77 -2.61 -10.17
N ASN A 306 -16.50 -1.69 -10.84
CA ASN A 306 -17.76 -2.05 -11.53
C ASN A 306 -17.58 -3.05 -12.67
N LYS A 307 -16.38 -3.12 -13.25
CA LYS A 307 -16.07 -4.06 -14.34
C LYS A 307 -15.53 -5.40 -13.82
N VAL A 308 -15.42 -5.57 -12.50
CA VAL A 308 -14.74 -6.70 -11.87
C VAL A 308 -15.71 -7.39 -10.91
N SER A 309 -16.07 -8.64 -11.21
CA SER A 309 -16.94 -9.43 -10.35
C SER A 309 -16.21 -10.07 -9.16
N GLN A 310 -14.89 -10.24 -9.26
CA GLN A 310 -14.08 -10.91 -8.24
C GLN A 310 -12.67 -10.33 -8.18
N ILE A 311 -12.14 -10.19 -6.97
CA ILE A 311 -10.75 -9.81 -6.71
C ILE A 311 -10.05 -10.89 -5.88
N GLN A 312 -8.71 -10.84 -5.87
CA GLN A 312 -7.88 -11.67 -5.02
C GLN A 312 -7.23 -10.81 -3.94
N VAL A 313 -7.34 -11.23 -2.68
CA VAL A 313 -6.89 -10.48 -1.51
C VAL A 313 -5.97 -11.35 -0.65
N ILE A 314 -4.79 -10.81 -0.34
CA ILE A 314 -3.91 -11.37 0.68
C ILE A 314 -4.22 -10.68 2.01
N VAL A 315 -4.50 -11.48 3.04
CA VAL A 315 -4.74 -10.98 4.38
C VAL A 315 -3.49 -11.22 5.23
N LYS A 316 -3.02 -10.16 5.88
CA LYS A 316 -2.00 -10.22 6.93
C LYS A 316 -2.50 -9.48 8.17
N MET A 317 -2.36 -10.11 9.33
CA MET A 317 -2.68 -9.55 10.63
C MET A 317 -1.54 -9.87 11.58
N ALA A 318 -1.02 -8.85 12.27
CA ALA A 318 0.04 -9.00 13.25
C ALA A 318 -0.16 -7.99 14.39
N ASN A 319 0.30 -8.33 15.58
CA ASN A 319 0.32 -7.43 16.72
C ASN A 319 1.75 -7.07 17.12
N MET A 320 1.93 -5.82 17.54
CA MET A 320 3.19 -5.32 18.08
C MET A 320 3.19 -5.45 19.59
N HIS A 321 4.16 -6.18 20.13
CA HIS A 321 4.39 -6.36 21.56
C HIS A 321 5.61 -5.52 21.98
N LEU A 322 5.34 -4.40 22.66
CA LEU A 322 6.37 -3.55 23.23
C LEU A 322 6.39 -3.77 24.74
N THR A 323 7.58 -4.02 25.30
CA THR A 323 7.80 -4.15 26.74
C THR A 323 8.69 -3.02 27.24
N PRO A 324 8.82 -2.79 28.55
CA PRO A 324 9.78 -1.83 29.09
C PRO A 324 11.23 -2.07 28.62
N GLU A 325 11.60 -3.30 28.29
CA GLU A 325 12.91 -3.69 27.77
C GLU A 325 12.99 -3.56 26.24
N LYS A 326 11.85 -3.65 25.55
CA LYS A 326 11.69 -3.63 24.09
C LYS A 326 10.73 -2.51 23.68
N LEU A 327 11.09 -1.27 23.98
CA LEU A 327 10.21 -0.09 23.89
C LEU A 327 9.89 0.37 22.47
N LYS A 328 10.72 0.01 21.49
CA LYS A 328 10.60 0.48 20.10
C LYS A 328 10.66 -0.68 19.13
N TYR A 329 9.86 -0.56 18.09
CA TYR A 329 9.94 -1.37 16.89
C TYR A 329 10.18 -0.42 15.73
N ASP A 330 11.30 -0.57 15.03
CA ASP A 330 11.74 0.36 13.98
C ASP A 330 10.95 0.21 12.66
N GLY A 331 9.96 -0.70 12.64
CA GLY A 331 9.13 -1.00 11.48
C GLY A 331 9.60 -2.24 10.73
N GLY A 332 8.74 -2.72 9.83
CA GLY A 332 9.04 -3.83 8.92
C GLY A 332 9.43 -3.30 7.54
N SER A 333 10.03 -4.16 6.72
CA SER A 333 10.24 -3.86 5.30
C SER A 333 8.89 -3.76 4.58
N TRP A 334 8.77 -2.79 3.67
CA TRP A 334 7.62 -2.71 2.78
C TRP A 334 7.70 -3.83 1.73
N HIS A 335 6.59 -4.50 1.48
CA HIS A 335 6.43 -5.43 0.37
C HIS A 335 5.51 -4.74 -0.64
N VAL A 336 6.05 -4.32 -1.78
CA VAL A 336 5.30 -3.71 -2.90
C VAL A 336 5.19 -4.72 -4.03
#